data_AF-A0A2M7FVJ0-F1
#
_entry.id   AF-A0A2M7FVJ0-F1
#
_cell.length_a   1.000
_cell.length_b   1.000
_cell.length_c   1.000
_cell.angle_alpha   90.00
_cell.angle_beta   90.00
_cell.angle_gamma   90.00
#
_symmetry.space_group_name_H-M   'P 1'
#
loop_
_entity.id
_entity.type
_entity.pdbx_description
1 polymer ?
#
loop_
_entity_poly.entity_id
_entity_poly.type
_entity_poly.pdbx_seq_one_letter_code
_entity_poly.pdbx_strand_id
1 'polypeptide(L)'
;MRLTLKILASVLGALLLLTCIGAFWYFMSRQPQRDGELALAQLKAEVSVRYDERGVPHIKASNQDDLYRALGYVHAQDRLFQMEIMRRLANGELAEILGPDLVKTDRLFRTLRL
;
A
#
# COMPACT_ATOMS: atom_id res chain seq x y z
N MET A 1 -29.13 6.91 -40.61
CA MET A 1 -28.46 5.70 -40.06
C MET A 1 -26.94 5.84 -39.95
N ARG A 2 -26.19 6.23 -41.00
CA ARG A 2 -24.70 6.32 -40.91
C ARG A 2 -24.18 7.43 -39.97
N LEU A 3 -24.89 8.56 -39.87
CA LEU A 3 -24.47 9.70 -39.03
C LEU A 3 -24.72 9.43 -37.53
N THR A 4 -25.88 8.86 -37.19
CA THR A 4 -26.23 8.49 -35.81
C THR A 4 -25.30 7.41 -35.25
N LEU A 5 -24.89 6.44 -36.07
CA LEU A 5 -23.92 5.42 -35.68
C LEU A 5 -22.54 6.02 -35.36
N LYS A 6 -22.09 7.01 -36.15
CA LYS A 6 -20.83 7.73 -35.92
C LYS A 6 -20.85 8.55 -34.63
N ILE A 7 -21.97 9.23 -34.36
CA ILE A 7 -22.17 10.01 -33.13
C ILE A 7 -22.19 9.08 -31.90
N LEU A 8 -22.91 7.96 -31.97
CA LEU A 8 -22.94 6.98 -30.88
C LEU A 8 -21.55 6.40 -30.62
N ALA A 9 -20.80 6.06 -31.66
CA ALA A 9 -19.44 5.57 -31.55
C ALA A 9 -18.49 6.63 -30.97
N SER A 10 -18.62 7.91 -31.34
CA SER A 10 -17.78 8.98 -30.80
C SER A 10 -18.10 9.26 -29.32
N VAL A 11 -19.37 9.21 -28.94
CA VAL A 11 -19.80 9.35 -27.53
C VAL A 11 -19.28 8.19 -26.69
N LEU A 12 -19.41 6.95 -27.19
CA LEU A 12 -18.89 5.76 -26.52
C LEU A 12 -17.36 5.82 -26.38
N GLY A 13 -16.67 6.25 -27.43
CA GLY A 13 -15.22 6.46 -27.41
C GLY A 13 -14.79 7.51 -26.39
N ALA A 14 -15.49 8.66 -26.34
CA ALA A 14 -15.22 9.71 -25.36
C ALA A 14 -15.47 9.24 -23.91
N LEU A 15 -16.52 8.46 -23.68
CA LEU A 15 -16.82 7.88 -22.36
C LEU A 15 -15.71 6.92 -21.91
N LEU A 16 -15.26 6.04 -22.80
CA LEU A 16 -14.15 5.12 -22.54
C LEU A 16 -12.86 5.89 -22.19
N LEU A 17 -12.58 6.95 -22.93
CA LEU A 17 -11.40 7.79 -22.71
C LEU A 17 -11.46 8.50 -21.34
N LEU A 18 -12.62 9.05 -20.97
CA LEU A 18 -12.86 9.63 -19.66
C LEU A 18 -12.69 8.60 -18.53
N THR A 19 -13.20 7.37 -18.71
CA THR A 19 -13.01 6.32 -17.70
C THR A 19 -11.55 5.91 -17.56
N CYS A 20 -10.80 5.84 -18.65
CA CYS A 20 -9.37 5.51 -18.61
C CYS A 20 -8.56 6.63 -17.92
N ILE A 21 -8.84 7.89 -18.23
CA ILE A 21 -8.20 9.05 -17.57
C ILE A 21 -8.53 9.04 -16.08
N GLY A 22 -9.81 8.85 -15.73
CA GLY A 22 -10.25 8.79 -14.34
C GLY A 22 -9.61 7.65 -13.57
N ALA A 23 -9.52 6.46 -14.16
CA ALA A 23 -8.84 5.31 -13.57
C ALA A 23 -7.34 5.59 -13.40
N PHE A 24 -6.67 6.11 -14.43
CA PHE A 24 -5.24 6.46 -14.35
C PHE A 24 -4.95 7.46 -13.23
N TRP A 25 -5.76 8.51 -13.13
CA TRP A 25 -5.64 9.51 -12.07
C TRP A 25 -5.92 8.90 -10.69
N TYR A 26 -6.91 8.02 -10.59
CA TYR A 26 -7.23 7.30 -9.36
C TYR A 26 -6.07 6.40 -8.91
N PHE A 27 -5.44 5.66 -9.81
CA PHE A 27 -4.30 4.81 -9.46
C PHE A 27 -3.07 5.63 -9.07
N MET A 28 -2.79 6.73 -9.77
CA MET A 28 -1.61 7.55 -9.49
C MET A 28 -1.72 8.33 -8.18
N SER A 29 -2.91 8.83 -7.85
CA SER A 29 -3.17 9.59 -6.61
C SER A 29 -3.13 8.75 -5.32
N ARG A 30 -3.10 7.41 -5.44
CA ARG A 30 -3.14 6.48 -4.31
C ARG A 30 -1.78 5.85 -3.99
N GLN A 31 -0.72 6.27 -4.67
CA GLN A 31 0.64 5.77 -4.38
C GLN A 31 1.19 6.38 -3.09
N PRO A 32 2.04 5.64 -2.34
CA PRO A 32 2.70 6.19 -1.17
C PRO A 32 3.64 7.34 -1.55
N GLN A 33 3.69 8.38 -0.70
CA GLN A 33 4.60 9.50 -0.88
C GLN A 33 6.03 9.06 -0.53
N ARG A 34 6.90 8.98 -1.53
CA ARG A 34 8.33 8.62 -1.37
C ARG A 34 9.28 9.81 -1.42
N ASP A 35 8.80 10.94 -1.93
CA ASP A 35 9.58 12.16 -2.10
C ASP A 35 8.99 13.32 -1.29
N GLY A 36 9.84 14.29 -0.97
CA GLY A 36 9.51 15.46 -0.18
C GLY A 36 9.61 15.21 1.32
N GLU A 37 8.95 16.08 2.08
CA GLU A 37 9.00 16.07 3.54
C GLU A 37 7.66 15.61 4.13
N LEU A 38 7.73 14.87 5.22
CA LEU A 38 6.59 14.40 5.98
C LEU A 38 6.88 14.51 7.47
N ALA A 39 5.92 15.06 8.22
CA ALA A 39 5.96 15.04 9.67
C ALA A 39 5.57 13.66 10.21
N LEU A 40 6.52 12.96 10.82
CA LEU A 40 6.25 11.72 11.54
C LEU A 40 6.21 11.99 13.05
N ALA A 41 5.14 11.58 13.70
CA ALA A 41 4.94 11.84 15.12
C ALA A 41 6.09 11.25 15.97
N GLN A 42 6.46 11.98 17.03
CA GLN A 42 7.44 11.56 18.03
C GLN A 42 8.89 11.39 17.56
N LEU A 43 9.25 11.83 16.35
CA LEU A 43 10.67 11.97 15.98
C LEU A 43 11.35 13.01 16.88
N LYS A 44 12.54 12.69 17.38
CA LYS A 44 13.36 13.60 18.20
C LYS A 44 14.27 14.46 17.32
N ALA A 45 14.68 13.94 16.17
CA ALA A 45 15.50 14.61 15.18
C ALA A 45 15.07 14.22 13.75
N GLU A 46 15.60 14.95 12.76
CA GLU A 46 15.36 14.68 11.35
C GLU A 46 15.91 13.29 10.94
N VAL A 47 15.16 12.60 10.08
CA VAL A 47 15.56 11.34 9.45
C VAL A 47 15.46 11.47 7.95
N SER A 48 16.55 11.17 7.24
CA SER A 48 16.56 11.17 5.78
C SER A 48 16.39 9.76 5.24
N VAL A 49 15.48 9.58 4.29
CA VAL A 49 15.26 8.32 3.57
C VAL A 49 15.56 8.56 2.08
N ARG A 50 16.43 7.75 1.50
CA ARG A 50 16.74 7.81 0.05
C ARG A 50 16.57 6.43 -0.56
N TYR A 51 15.85 6.35 -1.67
CA TYR A 51 15.72 5.13 -2.46
C TYR A 51 16.85 5.02 -3.49
N ASP A 52 17.39 3.83 -3.69
CA ASP A 52 18.30 3.54 -4.82
C ASP A 52 17.53 3.27 -6.13
N GLU A 53 18.25 3.06 -7.22
CA GLU A 53 17.67 2.78 -8.56
C GLU A 53 16.80 1.51 -8.59
N ARG A 54 16.96 0.61 -7.61
CA ARG A 54 16.18 -0.63 -7.47
C ARG A 54 15.04 -0.48 -6.45
N GLY A 55 14.84 0.71 -5.90
CA GLY A 55 13.81 0.98 -4.90
C GLY A 55 14.16 0.46 -3.50
N VAL A 56 15.43 0.27 -3.17
CA VAL A 56 15.87 -0.09 -1.82
C VAL A 56 16.01 1.18 -0.97
N PRO A 57 15.32 1.28 0.19
CA PRO A 57 15.42 2.45 1.06
C PRO A 57 16.71 2.43 1.90
N HIS A 58 17.42 3.54 1.90
CA HIS A 58 18.55 3.84 2.78
C HIS A 58 18.12 4.89 3.80
N ILE A 59 18.05 4.50 5.08
CA ILE A 59 17.60 5.36 6.17
C ILE A 59 18.81 5.83 6.97
N LYS A 60 18.91 7.14 7.20
CA LYS A 60 19.93 7.75 8.04
C LYS A 60 19.27 8.61 9.12
N ALA A 61 19.60 8.33 10.37
CA ALA A 61 19.11 9.03 11.55
C ALA A 61 20.28 9.31 12.52
N SER A 62 20.12 10.29 13.40
CA SER A 62 21.10 10.65 14.44
C SER A 62 21.01 9.78 15.70
N ASN A 63 19.92 9.03 15.87
CA ASN A 63 19.69 8.16 17.00
C ASN A 63 18.88 6.92 16.60
N GLN A 64 18.93 5.91 17.45
CA GLN A 64 18.38 4.59 17.18
C GLN A 64 16.84 4.55 17.27
N ASP A 65 16.23 5.32 18.17
CA ASP A 65 14.77 5.37 18.32
C ASP A 65 14.10 5.91 17.04
N ASP A 66 14.64 7.02 16.52
CA ASP A 66 14.15 7.64 15.28
C ASP A 66 14.44 6.75 14.07
N LEU A 67 15.58 6.04 14.05
CA LEU A 67 15.90 5.06 13.01
C LEU A 67 14.85 3.94 12.95
N TYR A 68 14.50 3.32 14.08
CA TYR A 68 13.51 2.25 14.10
C TYR A 68 12.11 2.74 13.79
N ARG A 69 11.76 3.95 14.25
CA ARG A 69 10.48 4.56 13.90
C ARG A 69 10.35 4.78 12.40
N ALA A 70 11.37 5.36 11.78
CA ALA A 70 11.41 5.55 10.33
C ALA A 70 11.44 4.21 9.58
N LEU A 71 12.17 3.22 10.08
CA LEU A 71 12.20 1.87 9.51
C LEU A 71 10.80 1.24 9.47
N GLY A 72 10.06 1.32 10.59
CA GLY A 72 8.68 0.82 10.64
C GLY A 72 7.76 1.55 9.66
N TYR A 73 7.92 2.87 9.55
CA TYR A 73 7.15 3.68 8.59
C TYR A 73 7.45 3.29 7.13
N VAL A 74 8.72 3.21 6.76
CA VAL A 74 9.17 2.80 5.41
C VAL A 74 8.74 1.36 5.09
N HIS A 75 8.85 0.43 6.04
CA HIS A 75 8.34 -0.93 5.89
C HIS A 75 6.84 -0.93 5.62
N ALA A 76 6.05 -0.14 6.34
CA ALA A 76 4.62 -0.04 6.09
C ALA A 76 4.34 0.54 4.69
N GLN A 77 5.05 1.58 4.26
CA GLN A 77 4.88 2.14 2.91
C GLN A 77 5.00 1.09 1.80
N ASP A 78 5.99 0.19 1.91
CA ASP A 78 6.29 -0.79 0.87
C ASP A 78 5.63 -2.17 1.09
N ARG A 79 5.30 -2.52 2.34
CA ARG A 79 4.92 -3.90 2.74
C ARG A 79 3.74 -3.97 3.70
N LEU A 80 2.92 -2.93 3.82
CA LEU A 80 1.79 -2.91 4.76
C LEU A 80 0.90 -4.17 4.66
N PHE A 81 0.52 -4.56 3.44
CA PHE A 81 -0.29 -5.75 3.22
C PHE A 81 0.40 -7.01 3.75
N GLN A 82 1.67 -7.23 3.41
CA GLN A 82 2.44 -8.38 3.88
C GLN A 82 2.53 -8.39 5.41
N MET A 83 2.83 -7.24 6.03
CA MET A 83 2.91 -7.11 7.48
C MET A 83 1.58 -7.43 8.16
N GLU A 84 0.47 -6.93 7.63
CA GLU A 84 -0.87 -7.16 8.18
C GLU A 84 -1.32 -8.62 8.03
N ILE A 85 -1.06 -9.25 6.88
CA ILE A 85 -1.33 -10.68 6.69
C ILE A 85 -0.52 -11.52 7.67
N MET A 86 0.77 -11.23 7.85
CA MET A 86 1.62 -11.97 8.79
C MET A 86 1.20 -11.76 10.24
N ARG A 87 0.82 -10.52 10.62
CA ARG A 87 0.28 -10.20 11.94
C ARG A 87 -0.99 -11.01 12.23
N ARG A 88 -1.92 -11.04 11.28
CA ARG A 88 -3.17 -11.81 11.41
C ARG A 88 -2.93 -13.30 11.45
N LEU A 89 -2.02 -13.81 10.62
CA LEU A 89 -1.65 -15.22 10.64
C LEU A 89 -1.11 -15.63 12.00
N ALA A 90 -0.17 -14.87 12.56
CA ALA A 90 0.41 -15.13 13.87
C ALA A 90 -0.65 -15.16 14.98
N ASN A 91 -1.60 -14.22 14.95
CA ASN A 91 -2.72 -14.15 15.90
C ASN A 91 -3.85 -15.18 15.63
N GLY A 92 -3.82 -15.87 14.49
CA GLY A 92 -4.92 -16.69 13.99
C GLY A 92 -6.21 -15.89 13.77
N GLU A 93 -6.12 -14.80 13.01
CA GLU A 93 -7.20 -13.87 12.64
C GLU A 93 -7.34 -13.75 11.11
N LEU A 94 -6.80 -14.70 10.34
CA LEU A 94 -6.71 -14.58 8.90
C LEU A 94 -8.06 -14.85 8.20
N ALA A 95 -8.90 -15.69 8.81
CA ALA A 95 -10.25 -15.98 8.31
C ALA A 95 -11.19 -14.76 8.34
N GLU A 96 -10.89 -13.74 9.15
CA GLU A 96 -11.68 -12.49 9.23
C GLU A 96 -11.72 -11.73 7.91
N ILE A 97 -10.63 -11.81 7.13
CA ILE A 97 -10.46 -11.02 5.91
C ILE A 97 -10.39 -11.87 4.64
N LEU A 98 -10.02 -13.15 4.76
CA LEU A 98 -9.89 -14.07 3.62
C LEU A 98 -10.95 -15.17 3.60
N GLY A 99 -11.79 -15.26 4.62
CA GLY A 99 -12.96 -16.14 4.64
C GLY A 99 -12.77 -17.46 5.41
N PRO A 100 -13.84 -18.27 5.47
CA PRO A 100 -13.97 -19.39 6.40
C PRO A 100 -13.00 -20.55 6.15
N ASP A 101 -12.44 -20.67 4.95
CA ASP A 101 -11.50 -21.75 4.60
C ASP A 101 -10.23 -21.72 5.46
N LEU A 102 -9.89 -20.56 6.05
CA LEU A 102 -8.70 -20.38 6.89
C LEU A 102 -8.95 -20.61 8.38
N VAL A 103 -10.17 -20.95 8.81
CA VAL A 103 -10.49 -21.20 10.23
C VAL A 103 -9.62 -22.31 10.83
N LYS A 104 -9.28 -23.34 10.05
CA LYS A 104 -8.38 -24.41 10.51
C LYS A 104 -6.97 -23.89 10.78
N THR A 105 -6.48 -23.01 9.91
CA THR A 105 -5.18 -22.34 10.06
C THR A 105 -5.18 -21.44 11.29
N ASP A 106 -6.21 -20.61 11.45
CA ASP A 106 -6.35 -19.73 12.61
C ASP A 106 -6.34 -20.51 13.93
N ARG A 107 -7.07 -21.63 13.98
CA ARG A 107 -7.07 -22.53 15.16
C ARG A 107 -5.68 -23.09 15.44
N LEU A 108 -4.94 -23.49 14.41
CA LEU A 108 -3.57 -24.00 14.57
C LEU A 108 -2.67 -22.93 15.18
N PHE A 109 -2.63 -21.72 14.60
CA PHE A 109 -1.76 -20.65 15.08
C PHE A 109 -2.09 -20.19 16.51
N ARG A 110 -3.37 -20.11 16.88
CA ARG A 110 -3.79 -19.88 18.27
C ARG A 110 -3.35 -20.98 19.23
N THR A 111 -3.28 -22.22 18.76
CA THR A 111 -2.81 -23.36 19.56
C THR A 111 -1.30 -23.30 19.78
N LEU A 112 -0.55 -22.86 18.76
CA LEU A 112 0.91 -22.73 18.83
C LEU A 112 1.38 -21.58 19.75
N ARG A 113 0.54 -20.57 20.01
CA ARG A 113 0.87 -19.39 20.85
C ARG A 113 2.16 -18.69 20.42
N LEU A 114 2.29 -18.49 19.11
CA LEU A 114 3.38 -17.68 18.52
C LEU A 114 3.20 -16.19 18.82
#